data_AF-A0A0V1IY56-F1
#
_entry.id   AF-A0A0V1IY56-F1
#
_cell.length_a   1.000
_cell.length_b   1.000
_cell.length_c   1.000
_cell.angle_alpha   90.00
_cell.angle_beta   90.00
_cell.angle_gamma   90.00
#
_symmetry.space_group_name_H-M   'P 1'
#
loop_
_entity.id
_entity.type
_entity.pdbx_description
1 polymer ?
#
loop_
_entity_poly.entity_id
_entity_poly.type
_entity_poly.pdbx_seq_one_letter_code
_entity_poly.pdbx_strand_id
1 'polypeptide(L)'
;LKFSVHHYFKSTLGGGSALLTCPMPTINFDDKVQLIKRLSKIGITIDLLNILRRCLSLVKGGGLLKMAYPASVVSLIISDVISSDLEIIASGPTVPVSRNYQQVWNIIRHVRQNEKMLDDDSIAKFLKSNLHRVHESGVPLYQNVSNIIIGDNVKALNGLSEEAKRLGFTPIILTSQLRKQTAMFGYFLSELVLRIFDFCGGNYYSHFFEAYGITSETFQNIKNMIDKKPVCLLWGGENMACVYGKGKGGRSMETILCFIKAMQTQGASMYIKSLMSKQCVIASLGTDGQDGPTDAAGAMVSLNQLNLFDQSEVNKAVFESDSYTYFETVQNGACLVKTGPTGTNVMDIVLLLTLPSNEK
;
A
#
# COMPACT_ATOMS: atom_id res chain seq x y z
N LEU A 1 30.02 23.20 0.77
CA LEU A 1 28.82 23.02 1.62
C LEU A 1 28.26 21.63 1.38
N LYS A 2 28.06 20.82 2.43
CA LYS A 2 27.24 19.59 2.35
C LYS A 2 25.79 20.01 2.56
N PHE A 3 24.93 19.74 1.60
CA PHE A 3 23.49 19.98 1.74
C PHE A 3 22.85 18.64 2.10
N SER A 4 22.71 18.37 3.39
CA SER A 4 21.97 17.19 3.87
C SER A 4 20.48 17.51 3.82
N VAL A 5 19.75 16.76 3.00
CA VAL A 5 18.29 16.91 2.95
C VAL A 5 17.67 15.67 3.58
N HIS A 6 17.18 15.86 4.80
CA HIS A 6 16.41 14.84 5.50
C HIS A 6 14.97 14.95 5.02
N HIS A 7 14.53 13.97 4.23
CA HIS A 7 13.19 13.97 3.65
C HIS A 7 12.32 12.91 4.34
N TYR A 8 11.39 13.39 5.18
CA TYR A 8 10.32 12.59 5.77
C TYR A 8 9.08 12.76 4.89
N PHE A 9 8.67 11.71 4.19
CA PHE A 9 7.45 11.74 3.37
C PHE A 9 6.39 10.82 4.00
N LYS A 10 5.22 11.40 4.32
CA LYS A 10 4.08 10.74 4.98
C LYS A 10 2.83 10.86 4.11
N SER A 11 2.46 9.87 3.30
CA SER A 11 1.35 9.97 2.34
C SER A 11 -0.05 10.02 2.95
N THR A 12 -0.26 9.63 4.22
CA THR A 12 -1.63 9.57 4.78
C THR A 12 -2.28 10.93 5.02
N LEU A 13 -1.50 12.01 5.07
CA LEU A 13 -1.96 13.39 4.88
C LEU A 13 -0.91 14.17 4.10
N GLY A 14 -1.02 14.22 2.77
CA GLY A 14 -0.24 15.16 1.96
C GLY A 14 1.28 15.02 2.08
N GLY A 15 1.79 13.78 2.08
CA GLY A 15 3.23 13.48 2.10
C GLY A 15 3.99 14.24 1.04
N GLY A 16 5.24 14.58 1.35
CA GLY A 16 5.89 15.86 0.98
C GLY A 16 5.97 16.30 -0.48
N SER A 17 5.34 15.61 -1.43
CA SER A 17 4.75 16.27 -2.59
C SER A 17 3.91 17.51 -2.23
N ALA A 18 3.15 17.52 -1.12
CA ALA A 18 2.39 18.70 -0.69
C ALA A 18 3.25 19.67 0.15
N LEU A 19 4.02 19.17 1.12
CA LEU A 19 4.87 19.98 2.00
C LEU A 19 6.02 20.67 1.26
N LEU A 20 6.63 20.01 0.27
CA LEU A 20 7.65 20.56 -0.60
C LEU A 20 7.02 21.05 -1.91
N THR A 21 6.21 22.10 -1.81
CA THR A 21 5.57 22.75 -2.96
C THR A 21 6.28 24.04 -3.31
N CYS A 22 6.89 24.05 -4.49
CA CYS A 22 7.38 25.26 -5.15
C CYS A 22 6.87 25.24 -6.59
N PRO A 23 5.81 26.00 -6.93
CA PRO A 23 5.33 26.15 -8.30
C PRO A 23 6.41 26.76 -9.21
N MET A 24 6.23 26.63 -10.53
CA MET A 24 7.05 27.39 -11.47
C MET A 24 6.76 28.89 -11.32
N PRO A 25 7.74 29.80 -11.52
CA PRO A 25 7.59 31.22 -11.19
C PRO A 25 6.39 31.92 -11.85
N THR A 26 6.00 31.48 -13.05
CA THR A 26 4.88 32.06 -13.80
C THR A 26 3.52 31.44 -13.47
N ILE A 27 3.46 30.47 -12.54
CA ILE A 27 2.24 29.74 -12.18
C ILE A 27 1.75 30.22 -10.82
N ASN A 28 0.49 30.65 -10.76
CA ASN A 28 -0.15 30.94 -9.47
C ASN A 28 -0.37 29.63 -8.68
N PHE A 29 -0.06 29.67 -7.38
CA PHE A 29 -0.27 28.55 -6.46
C PHE A 29 -1.74 28.10 -6.40
N ASP A 30 -2.68 29.03 -6.33
CA ASP A 30 -4.12 28.71 -6.23
C ASP A 30 -4.63 28.03 -7.49
N ASP A 31 -4.23 28.53 -8.67
CA ASP A 31 -4.53 27.90 -9.96
C ASP A 31 -4.05 26.45 -9.98
N LYS A 32 -2.83 26.21 -9.49
CA LYS A 32 -2.23 24.86 -9.43
C LYS A 32 -3.02 23.94 -8.50
N VAL A 33 -3.39 24.41 -7.31
CA VAL A 33 -4.19 23.64 -6.35
C VAL A 33 -5.56 23.31 -6.94
N GLN A 34 -6.23 24.29 -7.55
CA GLN A 34 -7.54 24.09 -8.16
C GLN A 34 -7.49 23.10 -9.33
N LEU A 35 -6.48 23.20 -10.20
CA LEU A 35 -6.30 22.27 -11.32
C LEU A 35 -6.10 20.83 -10.81
N ILE A 36 -5.21 20.62 -9.84
CA ILE A 36 -4.95 19.28 -9.28
C ILE A 36 -6.23 18.70 -8.65
N LYS A 37 -6.99 19.50 -7.89
CA LYS A 37 -8.26 19.07 -7.29
C LYS A 37 -9.29 18.66 -8.36
N ARG A 38 -9.42 19.44 -9.43
CA ARG A 38 -10.35 19.14 -10.54
C ARG A 38 -9.95 17.87 -11.27
N LEU A 39 -8.68 17.72 -11.64
CA LEU A 39 -8.19 16.53 -12.33
C LEU A 39 -8.36 15.26 -11.48
N SER A 40 -8.13 15.37 -10.17
CA SER A 40 -8.40 14.27 -9.24
C SER A 40 -9.88 13.89 -9.22
N LYS A 41 -10.79 14.87 -9.30
CA LYS A 41 -12.24 14.63 -9.32
C LYS A 41 -12.72 13.96 -10.61
N ILE A 42 -12.06 14.25 -11.73
CA ILE A 42 -12.36 13.66 -13.05
C ILE A 42 -11.78 12.24 -13.18
N GLY A 43 -10.97 11.78 -12.22
CA GLY A 43 -10.42 10.42 -12.22
C GLY A 43 -9.19 10.27 -13.11
N ILE A 44 -8.42 11.35 -13.31
CA ILE A 44 -7.13 11.27 -14.00
C ILE A 44 -6.19 10.32 -13.23
N THR A 45 -5.44 9.49 -13.97
CA THR A 45 -4.52 8.51 -13.38
C THR A 45 -3.45 9.17 -12.52
N ILE A 46 -3.01 8.47 -11.48
CA ILE A 46 -1.97 8.96 -10.57
C ILE A 46 -0.65 9.23 -11.29
N ASP A 47 -0.32 8.43 -12.30
CA ASP A 47 0.89 8.60 -13.11
C ASP A 47 0.87 9.94 -13.83
N LEU A 48 -0.26 10.30 -14.45
CA LEU A 48 -0.39 11.58 -15.10
C LEU A 48 -0.37 12.74 -14.10
N LEU A 49 -1.05 12.61 -12.97
CA LEU A 49 -0.98 13.61 -11.90
C LEU A 49 0.46 13.81 -11.42
N ASN A 50 1.25 12.75 -11.32
CA ASN A 50 2.66 12.83 -10.93
C ASN A 50 3.51 13.53 -12.01
N ILE A 51 3.30 13.23 -13.30
CA ILE A 51 3.97 13.95 -14.40
C ILE A 51 3.60 15.44 -14.39
N LEU A 52 2.31 15.77 -14.22
CA LEU A 52 1.84 17.14 -14.08
C LEU A 52 2.49 17.86 -12.89
N ARG A 53 2.49 17.22 -11.71
CA ARG A 53 3.12 17.76 -10.49
C ARG A 53 4.60 18.09 -10.70
N ARG A 54 5.33 17.24 -11.44
CA ARG A 54 6.73 17.49 -11.83
C ARG A 54 6.85 18.66 -12.80
N CYS A 55 6.03 18.72 -13.84
CA CYS A 55 6.06 19.78 -14.85
C CYS A 55 5.79 21.16 -14.24
N LEU A 56 4.87 21.25 -13.28
CA LEU A 56 4.45 22.49 -12.65
C LEU A 56 5.24 22.83 -11.37
N SER A 57 6.42 22.25 -11.13
CA SER A 57 7.18 22.48 -9.90
C SER A 57 8.67 22.68 -10.13
N LEU A 58 9.23 23.66 -9.43
CA LEU A 58 10.67 23.96 -9.45
C LEU A 58 11.51 22.88 -8.79
N VAL A 59 11.01 22.27 -7.70
CA VAL A 59 11.77 21.37 -6.82
C VAL A 59 11.60 19.88 -7.16
N LYS A 60 10.52 19.50 -7.84
CA LYS A 60 10.24 18.10 -8.22
C LYS A 60 10.97 17.69 -9.50
N GLY A 61 11.15 16.39 -9.74
CA GLY A 61 11.83 15.85 -10.91
C GLY A 61 13.26 16.38 -11.05
N GLY A 62 14.06 16.23 -10.00
CA GLY A 62 15.46 16.66 -9.95
C GLY A 62 15.62 18.16 -9.79
N GLY A 63 14.54 18.88 -9.50
CA GLY A 63 14.55 20.32 -9.32
C GLY A 63 15.37 20.77 -8.12
N LEU A 64 15.20 20.10 -6.98
CA LEU A 64 15.99 20.35 -5.79
C LEU A 64 17.48 20.03 -6.02
N LEU A 65 17.74 18.97 -6.79
CA LEU A 65 19.08 18.60 -7.22
C LEU A 65 19.77 19.72 -8.03
N LYS A 66 19.04 20.29 -9.01
CA LYS A 66 19.50 21.42 -9.83
C LYS A 66 19.83 22.64 -8.97
N MET A 67 18.98 22.94 -7.99
CA MET A 67 19.16 24.08 -7.10
C MET A 67 20.33 23.90 -6.13
N ALA A 68 20.58 22.67 -5.68
CA ALA A 68 21.67 22.37 -4.77
C ALA A 68 23.04 22.34 -5.49
N TYR A 69 23.07 22.12 -6.80
CA TYR A 69 24.32 22.08 -7.56
C TYR A 69 25.14 23.37 -7.38
N PRO A 70 26.47 23.27 -7.15
CA PRO A 70 27.32 22.08 -7.20
C PRO A 70 27.51 21.33 -5.87
N ALA A 71 26.71 21.61 -4.84
CA ALA A 71 26.84 20.96 -3.54
C ALA A 71 26.55 19.45 -3.60
N SER A 72 27.13 18.71 -2.64
CA SER A 72 26.81 17.29 -2.42
C SER A 72 25.43 17.17 -1.77
N VAL A 73 24.62 16.22 -2.26
CA VAL A 73 23.28 15.93 -1.76
C VAL A 73 23.23 14.50 -1.23
N VAL A 74 22.88 14.37 0.05
CA VAL A 74 22.55 13.07 0.66
C VAL A 74 21.11 13.11 1.11
N SER A 75 20.29 12.22 0.56
CA SER A 75 18.88 12.05 0.89
C SER A 75 18.69 10.75 1.67
N LEU A 76 18.16 10.86 2.88
CA LEU A 76 17.70 9.70 3.66
C LEU A 76 16.19 9.62 3.52
N ILE A 77 15.69 8.47 3.04
CA ILE A 77 14.32 8.33 2.55
C ILE A 77 13.60 7.22 3.33
N ILE A 78 12.40 7.53 3.82
CA ILE A 78 11.41 6.54 4.25
C ILE A 78 10.33 6.48 3.16
N SER A 79 10.11 5.28 2.62
CA SER A 79 9.20 5.05 1.50
C SER A 79 7.90 4.39 1.95
N ASP A 80 6.81 5.06 1.61
CA ASP A 80 5.44 4.55 1.65
C ASP A 80 4.92 4.19 0.25
N VAL A 81 5.83 4.09 -0.72
CA VAL A 81 5.51 3.72 -2.10
C VAL A 81 5.95 2.29 -2.35
N ILE A 82 5.06 1.48 -2.94
CA ILE A 82 5.38 0.12 -3.38
C ILE A 82 6.65 0.15 -4.25
N SER A 83 7.57 -0.79 -4.03
CA SER A 83 8.89 -0.90 -4.69
C SER A 83 9.89 0.23 -4.43
N SER A 84 9.51 1.27 -3.68
CA SER A 84 10.36 2.42 -3.32
C SER A 84 10.99 3.14 -4.52
N ASP A 85 10.24 3.27 -5.62
CA ASP A 85 10.69 4.03 -6.79
C ASP A 85 10.93 5.50 -6.44
N LEU A 86 12.20 5.91 -6.52
CA LEU A 86 12.66 7.26 -6.19
C LEU A 86 12.07 8.35 -7.09
N GLU A 87 11.64 8.02 -8.31
CA GLU A 87 11.00 8.98 -9.21
C GLU A 87 9.58 9.34 -8.77
N ILE A 88 8.94 8.41 -8.07
CA ILE A 88 7.57 8.52 -7.57
C ILE A 88 7.57 9.14 -6.18
N ILE A 89 8.49 8.71 -5.30
CA ILE A 89 8.61 9.23 -3.93
C ILE A 89 8.77 10.76 -3.97
N ALA A 90 7.78 11.45 -3.41
CA ALA A 90 7.68 12.92 -3.45
C ALA A 90 7.86 13.58 -4.83
N SER A 91 7.56 12.84 -5.91
CA SER A 91 7.83 13.24 -7.29
C SER A 91 9.33 13.47 -7.62
N GLY A 92 10.22 12.72 -6.96
CA GLY A 92 11.65 12.65 -7.26
C GLY A 92 12.39 13.99 -7.20
N PRO A 93 12.40 14.73 -6.07
CA PRO A 93 13.06 16.04 -6.01
C PRO A 93 14.59 15.96 -6.20
N THR A 94 15.19 14.85 -5.79
CA THR A 94 16.64 14.58 -5.78
C THR A 94 17.07 13.53 -6.82
N VAL A 95 16.18 13.20 -7.75
CA VAL A 95 16.44 12.27 -8.87
C VAL A 95 16.10 12.99 -10.17
N PRO A 96 16.97 12.96 -11.19
CA PRO A 96 16.67 13.56 -12.48
C PRO A 96 15.56 12.77 -13.16
N VAL A 97 14.33 13.29 -13.08
CA VAL A 97 13.15 12.69 -13.72
C VAL A 97 12.72 13.53 -14.89
N SER A 98 12.43 12.84 -15.99
CA SER A 98 11.93 13.43 -17.21
C SER A 98 10.60 14.19 -17.02
N ARG A 99 10.52 15.40 -17.58
CA ARG A 99 9.29 16.23 -17.61
C ARG A 99 8.69 16.19 -19.02
N ASN A 100 7.57 15.50 -19.19
CA ASN A 100 6.88 15.41 -20.48
C ASN A 100 5.79 16.48 -20.62
N TYR A 101 6.20 17.70 -21.02
CA TYR A 101 5.27 18.82 -21.19
C TYR A 101 4.22 18.56 -22.28
N GLN A 102 4.61 17.86 -23.36
CA GLN A 102 3.72 17.55 -24.47
C GLN A 102 2.59 16.59 -24.04
N GLN A 103 2.92 15.52 -23.34
CA GLN A 103 1.94 14.56 -22.82
C GLN A 103 0.96 15.24 -21.87
N VAL A 104 1.48 16.05 -20.95
CA VAL A 104 0.65 16.82 -20.01
C VAL A 104 -0.27 17.77 -20.75
N TRP A 105 0.25 18.57 -21.69
CA TRP A 105 -0.56 19.53 -22.43
C TRP A 105 -1.66 18.87 -23.26
N ASN A 106 -1.37 17.75 -23.92
CA ASN A 106 -2.37 17.03 -24.71
C ASN A 106 -3.60 16.67 -23.87
N ILE A 107 -3.40 16.18 -22.65
CA ILE A 107 -4.51 15.75 -21.79
C ILE A 107 -5.18 16.96 -21.12
N ILE A 108 -4.38 17.91 -20.63
CA ILE A 108 -4.89 19.14 -20.03
C ILE A 108 -5.74 19.93 -21.02
N ARG A 109 -5.36 20.01 -22.30
CA ARG A 109 -6.17 20.62 -23.35
C ARG A 109 -7.55 19.96 -23.49
N HIS A 110 -7.60 18.62 -23.54
CA HIS A 110 -8.88 17.89 -23.63
C HIS A 110 -9.77 18.14 -22.41
N VAL A 111 -9.20 18.08 -21.20
CA VAL A 111 -9.94 18.38 -19.96
C VAL A 111 -10.48 19.80 -19.99
N ARG A 112 -9.67 20.78 -20.39
CA ARG A 112 -10.06 22.18 -20.44
C ARG A 112 -11.20 22.45 -21.41
N GLN A 113 -11.19 21.79 -22.57
CA GLN A 113 -12.26 21.88 -23.56
C GLN A 113 -13.57 21.28 -23.02
N ASN A 114 -13.51 20.12 -22.39
CA ASN A 114 -14.69 19.45 -21.83
C ASN A 114 -15.28 20.20 -20.62
N GLU A 115 -14.43 20.76 -19.76
CA GLU A 115 -14.81 21.46 -18.53
C GLU A 115 -15.01 22.97 -18.74
N LYS A 116 -14.97 23.46 -19.99
CA LYS A 116 -15.09 24.89 -20.36
C LYS A 116 -14.16 25.81 -19.56
N MET A 117 -12.92 25.38 -19.34
CA MET A 117 -11.90 26.16 -18.63
C MET A 117 -11.28 27.22 -19.56
N LEU A 118 -10.87 28.37 -19.01
CA LEU A 118 -10.28 29.48 -19.76
C LEU A 118 -8.95 29.09 -20.43
N ASP A 119 -8.84 29.03 -21.76
CA ASP A 119 -7.64 28.55 -22.49
C ASP A 119 -6.34 29.38 -22.36
N ASP A 120 -6.35 30.41 -21.52
CA ASP A 120 -5.27 31.40 -21.42
C ASP A 120 -4.84 31.72 -19.97
N ASP A 121 -5.05 30.79 -19.03
CA ASP A 121 -4.55 30.95 -17.66
C ASP A 121 -3.01 30.77 -17.55
N SER A 122 -2.49 31.06 -16.35
CA SER A 122 -1.06 30.99 -16.03
C SER A 122 -0.44 29.63 -16.35
N ILE A 123 -1.20 28.54 -16.15
CA ILE A 123 -0.76 27.16 -16.38
C ILE A 123 -0.76 26.84 -17.87
N ALA A 124 -1.80 27.22 -18.61
CA ALA A 124 -1.89 27.01 -20.05
C ALA A 124 -0.77 27.75 -20.79
N LYS A 125 -0.52 29.02 -20.43
CA LYS A 125 0.61 29.82 -20.95
C LYS A 125 1.95 29.15 -20.66
N PHE A 126 2.15 28.70 -19.42
CA PHE A 126 3.37 28.00 -19.04
C PHE A 126 3.56 26.70 -19.81
N LEU A 127 2.54 25.83 -19.91
CA LEU A 127 2.66 24.55 -20.62
C LEU A 127 2.92 24.76 -22.11
N LYS A 128 2.17 25.66 -22.77
CA LYS A 128 2.35 26.00 -24.19
C LYS A 128 3.76 26.52 -24.48
N SER A 129 4.29 27.39 -23.63
CA SER A 129 5.64 27.94 -23.79
C SER A 129 6.76 26.93 -23.52
N ASN A 130 6.46 25.77 -22.94
CA ASN A 130 7.45 24.72 -22.63
C ASN A 130 7.30 23.46 -23.51
N LEU A 131 6.41 23.44 -24.50
CA LEU A 131 6.18 22.26 -25.36
C LEU A 131 7.43 21.82 -26.14
N HIS A 132 8.26 22.78 -26.54
CA HIS A 132 9.48 22.54 -27.31
C HIS A 132 10.68 22.12 -26.43
N ARG A 133 10.54 22.15 -25.10
CA ARG A 133 11.62 21.71 -24.21
C ARG A 133 11.75 20.19 -24.34
N VAL A 134 12.78 19.79 -25.08
CA VAL A 134 13.20 18.40 -25.18
C VAL A 134 13.57 17.92 -23.78
N HIS A 135 13.18 16.68 -23.48
CA HIS A 135 13.55 15.96 -22.27
C HIS A 135 15.01 16.23 -21.91
N GLU A 136 15.25 16.92 -20.79
CA GLU A 136 16.59 17.01 -20.18
C GLU A 136 16.92 15.64 -19.56
N SER A 137 17.04 14.60 -20.39
CA SER A 137 17.57 13.29 -20.03
C SER A 137 19.11 13.25 -20.13
N GLY A 138 19.75 14.38 -20.43
CA GLY A 138 21.21 14.50 -20.39
C GLY A 138 21.74 14.68 -18.97
N VAL A 139 22.04 13.58 -18.28
CA VAL A 139 22.92 13.59 -17.10
C VAL A 139 24.34 13.32 -17.61
N PRO A 140 25.31 14.19 -17.27
CA PRO A 140 26.15 13.93 -16.09
C PRO A 140 26.55 15.23 -15.36
N LEU A 141 25.68 15.79 -14.51
CA LEU A 141 26.05 16.97 -13.70
C LEU A 141 26.12 16.69 -12.20
N TYR A 142 25.56 15.59 -11.70
CA TYR A 142 25.43 15.37 -10.26
C TYR A 142 26.26 14.18 -9.77
N GLN A 143 27.58 14.36 -9.74
CA GLN A 143 28.52 13.32 -9.30
C GLN A 143 28.47 13.04 -7.78
N ASN A 144 27.88 13.95 -6.99
CA ASN A 144 27.86 13.90 -5.53
C ASN A 144 26.44 13.75 -4.95
N VAL A 145 25.66 12.81 -5.48
CA VAL A 145 24.29 12.56 -5.02
C VAL A 145 24.14 11.14 -4.52
N SER A 146 23.61 11.00 -3.30
CA SER A 146 23.27 9.70 -2.73
C SER A 146 21.85 9.73 -2.20
N ASN A 147 20.98 8.90 -2.77
CA ASN A 147 19.63 8.67 -2.27
C ASN A 147 19.61 7.31 -1.58
N ILE A 148 19.38 7.29 -0.26
CA ILE A 148 19.47 6.11 0.59
C ILE A 148 18.10 5.85 1.21
N ILE A 149 17.49 4.72 0.87
CA ILE A 149 16.24 4.29 1.50
C ILE A 149 16.59 3.66 2.84
N ILE A 150 16.24 4.36 3.93
CA ILE A 150 16.49 3.92 5.31
C ILE A 150 15.27 3.22 5.93
N GLY A 151 14.08 3.40 5.35
CA GLY A 151 12.86 2.72 5.77
C GLY A 151 11.96 2.43 4.57
N ASP A 152 11.47 1.20 4.45
CA ASP A 152 10.50 0.77 3.46
C ASP A 152 9.82 -0.52 3.94
N ASN A 153 8.85 -1.00 3.17
CA ASN A 153 8.11 -2.21 3.51
C ASN A 153 9.00 -3.46 3.53
N VAL A 154 10.01 -3.54 2.65
CA VAL A 154 10.96 -4.66 2.63
C VAL A 154 11.74 -4.73 3.94
N LYS A 155 12.25 -3.60 4.44
CA LYS A 155 12.95 -3.52 5.73
C LYS A 155 12.03 -3.85 6.89
N ALA A 156 10.77 -3.43 6.85
CA ALA A 156 9.79 -3.81 7.86
C ALA A 156 9.55 -5.33 7.85
N LEU A 157 9.31 -5.94 6.70
CA LEU A 157 9.14 -7.39 6.56
C LEU A 157 10.38 -8.17 7.00
N ASN A 158 11.58 -7.69 6.70
CA ASN A 158 12.82 -8.28 7.21
C ASN A 158 12.91 -8.19 8.74
N GLY A 159 12.54 -7.05 9.33
CA GLY A 159 12.46 -6.90 10.79
C GLY A 159 11.46 -7.87 11.42
N LEU A 160 10.27 -8.02 10.83
CA LEU A 160 9.30 -9.02 11.29
C LEU A 160 9.82 -10.46 11.11
N SER A 161 10.52 -10.74 10.02
CA SER A 161 11.11 -12.06 9.76
C SER A 161 12.14 -12.41 10.85
N GLU A 162 13.03 -11.48 11.20
CA GLU A 162 14.00 -11.71 12.29
C GLU A 162 13.32 -11.87 13.66
N GLU A 163 12.29 -11.08 13.95
CA GLU A 163 11.53 -11.23 15.18
C GLU A 163 10.75 -12.56 15.23
N ALA A 164 10.15 -12.98 14.12
CA ALA A 164 9.49 -14.28 14.01
C ALA A 164 10.47 -15.43 14.26
N LYS A 165 11.70 -15.37 13.72
CA LYS A 165 12.75 -16.36 14.02
C LYS A 165 13.11 -16.38 15.50
N ARG A 166 13.24 -15.20 16.13
CA ARG A 166 13.53 -15.07 17.57
C ARG A 166 12.45 -15.71 18.44
N LEU A 167 11.19 -15.65 17.98
CA LEU A 167 10.03 -16.27 18.61
C LEU A 167 9.82 -17.76 18.22
N GLY A 168 10.74 -18.35 17.44
CA GLY A 168 10.69 -19.78 17.07
C GLY A 168 9.90 -20.10 15.80
N PHE A 169 9.40 -19.10 15.09
CA PHE A 169 8.73 -19.28 13.81
C PHE A 169 9.72 -19.41 12.65
N THR A 170 9.34 -20.17 11.62
CA THR A 170 9.99 -20.13 10.32
C THR A 170 9.29 -19.08 9.44
N PRO A 171 9.85 -17.87 9.26
CA PRO A 171 9.24 -16.85 8.42
C PRO A 171 9.44 -17.12 6.94
N ILE A 172 8.44 -16.76 6.13
CA ILE A 172 8.48 -16.80 4.67
C ILE A 172 7.87 -15.49 4.17
N ILE A 173 8.71 -14.62 3.61
CA ILE A 173 8.25 -13.41 2.94
C ILE A 173 7.78 -13.80 1.54
N LEU A 174 6.49 -13.66 1.28
CA LEU A 174 5.86 -14.08 0.03
C LEU A 174 5.89 -12.95 -1.00
N THR A 175 5.63 -11.72 -0.57
CA THR A 175 5.82 -10.53 -1.42
C THR A 175 5.83 -9.26 -0.58
N SER A 176 6.57 -8.24 -1.04
CA SER A 176 6.58 -6.87 -0.49
C SER A 176 5.85 -5.88 -1.42
N GLN A 177 5.13 -6.40 -2.41
CA GLN A 177 4.44 -5.61 -3.44
C GLN A 177 2.97 -6.01 -3.55
N LEU A 178 2.38 -6.46 -2.46
CA LEU A 178 0.96 -6.84 -2.44
C LEU A 178 0.11 -5.61 -2.79
N ARG A 179 -0.68 -5.73 -3.84
CA ARG A 179 -1.65 -4.71 -4.25
C ARG A 179 -2.88 -5.38 -4.82
N LYS A 180 -3.87 -5.62 -3.97
CA LYS A 180 -5.07 -6.37 -4.32
C LYS A 180 -6.30 -5.70 -3.74
N GLN A 181 -7.46 -6.01 -4.31
CA GLN A 181 -8.72 -5.66 -3.68
C GLN A 181 -8.87 -6.47 -2.38
N THR A 182 -9.32 -5.83 -1.30
CA THR A 182 -9.53 -6.44 0.02
C THR A 182 -10.34 -7.73 -0.05
N ALA A 183 -11.45 -7.72 -0.79
CA ALA A 183 -12.31 -8.89 -1.01
C ALA A 183 -11.58 -10.06 -1.68
N MET A 184 -10.81 -9.79 -2.74
CA MET A 184 -10.07 -10.82 -3.46
C MET A 184 -8.95 -11.43 -2.62
N PHE A 185 -8.28 -10.60 -1.81
CA PHE A 185 -7.23 -11.08 -0.93
C PHE A 185 -7.79 -11.86 0.26
N GLY A 186 -8.91 -11.42 0.85
CA GLY A 186 -9.62 -12.19 1.88
C GLY A 186 -10.04 -13.58 1.39
N TYR A 187 -10.56 -13.66 0.16
CA TYR A 187 -10.88 -14.93 -0.49
C TYR A 187 -9.63 -15.79 -0.78
N PHE A 188 -8.53 -15.17 -1.21
CA PHE A 188 -7.26 -15.88 -1.37
C PHE A 188 -6.78 -16.48 -0.05
N LEU A 189 -6.86 -15.74 1.06
CA LEU A 189 -6.46 -16.22 2.38
C LEU A 189 -7.29 -17.43 2.82
N SER A 190 -8.61 -17.46 2.54
CA SER A 190 -9.44 -18.63 2.83
C SER A 190 -9.03 -19.84 1.99
N GLU A 191 -8.78 -19.65 0.70
CA GLU A 191 -8.30 -20.72 -0.18
C GLU A 191 -6.94 -21.26 0.25
N LEU A 192 -6.02 -20.38 0.66
CA LEU A 192 -4.71 -20.78 1.17
C LEU A 192 -4.88 -21.63 2.44
N VAL A 193 -5.68 -21.17 3.41
CA VAL A 193 -5.93 -21.89 4.67
C VAL A 193 -6.51 -23.28 4.43
N LEU A 194 -7.50 -23.41 3.54
CA LEU A 194 -8.09 -24.73 3.22
C LEU A 194 -7.08 -25.68 2.60
N ARG A 195 -6.17 -25.19 1.77
CA ARG A 195 -5.22 -26.02 1.02
C ARG A 195 -3.97 -26.38 1.84
N ILE A 196 -3.47 -25.48 2.69
CA ILE A 196 -2.32 -25.79 3.56
C ILE A 196 -2.68 -26.80 4.65
N PHE A 197 -3.96 -26.89 5.03
CA PHE A 197 -4.47 -27.88 5.99
C PHE A 197 -5.23 -29.05 5.34
N ASP A 198 -5.10 -29.24 4.02
CA ASP A 198 -5.65 -30.39 3.28
C ASP A 198 -7.17 -30.61 3.38
N PHE A 199 -7.94 -29.53 3.56
CA PHE A 199 -9.41 -29.58 3.56
C PHE A 199 -10.01 -29.60 2.15
N CYS A 200 -9.31 -29.05 1.15
CA CYS A 200 -9.69 -29.19 -0.24
C CYS A 200 -8.85 -30.30 -0.89
N GLY A 201 -9.47 -31.44 -1.21
CA GLY A 201 -8.79 -32.55 -1.87
C GLY A 201 -8.12 -32.14 -3.19
N GLY A 202 -6.95 -32.70 -3.46
CA GLY A 202 -6.19 -32.52 -4.70
C GLY A 202 -5.00 -31.57 -4.57
N ASN A 203 -3.90 -31.91 -5.26
CA ASN A 203 -2.68 -31.10 -5.37
C ASN A 203 -2.87 -29.89 -6.31
N TYR A 204 -3.98 -29.18 -6.17
CA TYR A 204 -4.33 -28.09 -7.07
C TYR A 204 -3.65 -26.80 -6.61
N TYR A 205 -2.41 -26.64 -7.06
CA TYR A 205 -1.84 -25.33 -7.28
C TYR A 205 -2.46 -24.70 -8.52
N SER A 206 -2.79 -23.42 -8.46
CA SER A 206 -3.24 -22.66 -9.60
C SER A 206 -2.44 -21.37 -9.75
N HIS A 207 -2.39 -20.83 -10.97
CA HIS A 207 -1.77 -19.54 -11.27
C HIS A 207 -2.34 -18.39 -10.41
N PHE A 208 -3.49 -18.62 -9.76
CA PHE A 208 -4.05 -17.75 -8.73
C PHE A 208 -3.08 -17.48 -7.58
N PHE A 209 -2.31 -18.49 -7.11
CA PHE A 209 -1.39 -18.35 -5.98
C PHE A 209 -0.15 -17.50 -6.31
N GLU A 210 0.33 -17.58 -7.54
CA GLU A 210 1.46 -16.76 -8.04
C GLU A 210 1.16 -15.28 -7.93
N ALA A 211 -0.09 -14.89 -8.19
CA ALA A 211 -0.54 -13.51 -8.10
C ALA A 211 -0.42 -12.91 -6.68
N TYR A 212 -0.19 -13.74 -5.66
CA TYR A 212 0.00 -13.38 -4.25
C TYR A 212 1.37 -13.80 -3.70
N GLY A 213 2.33 -14.12 -4.59
CA GLY A 213 3.72 -14.42 -4.21
C GLY A 213 3.98 -15.87 -3.78
N ILE A 214 3.05 -16.80 -4.05
CA ILE A 214 3.24 -18.21 -3.72
C ILE A 214 3.46 -19.00 -5.01
N THR A 215 4.70 -19.45 -5.25
CA THR A 215 5.00 -20.40 -6.33
C THR A 215 4.61 -21.83 -5.93
N SER A 216 4.54 -22.76 -6.89
CA SER A 216 4.25 -24.18 -6.62
C SER A 216 5.25 -24.79 -5.63
N GLU A 217 6.54 -24.48 -5.81
CA GLU A 217 7.61 -24.89 -4.89
C GLU A 217 7.42 -24.30 -3.49
N THR A 218 7.15 -23.00 -3.40
CA THR A 218 6.90 -22.32 -2.12
C THR A 218 5.69 -22.93 -1.41
N PHE A 219 4.62 -23.22 -2.14
CA PHE A 219 3.43 -23.85 -1.61
C PHE A 219 3.72 -25.24 -1.03
N GLN A 220 4.44 -26.08 -1.77
CA GLN A 220 4.82 -27.41 -1.30
C GLN A 220 5.72 -27.34 -0.06
N ASN A 221 6.64 -26.38 -0.02
CA ASN A 221 7.48 -26.13 1.14
C ASN A 221 6.65 -25.72 2.36
N ILE A 222 5.67 -24.82 2.21
CA ILE A 222 4.75 -24.44 3.29
C ILE A 222 4.03 -25.67 3.84
N LYS A 223 3.41 -26.48 2.97
CA LYS A 223 2.71 -27.72 3.37
C LYS A 223 3.63 -28.69 4.12
N ASN A 224 4.86 -28.86 3.65
CA ASN A 224 5.82 -29.75 4.30
C ASN A 224 6.26 -29.28 5.69
N MET A 225 6.12 -27.98 5.99
CA MET A 225 6.57 -27.37 7.24
C MET A 225 5.45 -27.20 8.27
N ILE A 226 4.23 -26.91 7.85
CA ILE A 226 3.14 -26.48 8.73
C ILE A 226 2.77 -27.50 9.82
N ASP A 227 2.92 -28.79 9.53
CA ASP A 227 2.69 -29.88 10.49
C ASP A 227 3.90 -30.19 11.37
N LYS A 228 5.08 -29.64 11.06
CA LYS A 228 6.36 -29.99 11.70
C LYS A 228 6.93 -28.89 12.58
N LYS A 229 6.60 -27.63 12.32
CA LYS A 229 7.15 -26.48 13.05
C LYS A 229 6.28 -25.23 12.90
N PRO A 230 6.42 -24.24 13.80
CA PRO A 230 5.78 -22.94 13.65
C PRO A 230 6.18 -22.23 12.34
N VAL A 231 5.20 -21.70 11.61
CA VAL A 231 5.42 -21.00 10.33
C VAL A 231 4.78 -19.61 10.38
N CYS A 232 5.48 -18.61 9.83
CA CYS A 232 5.01 -17.25 9.69
C CYS A 232 5.05 -16.84 8.21
N LEU A 233 3.89 -16.72 7.57
CA LEU A 233 3.79 -16.23 6.20
C LEU A 233 3.60 -14.71 6.23
N LEU A 234 4.38 -13.99 5.45
CA LEU A 234 4.43 -12.54 5.47
C LEU A 234 4.16 -11.96 4.08
N TRP A 235 3.22 -11.02 4.02
CA TRP A 235 2.99 -10.14 2.88
C TRP A 235 3.14 -8.70 3.32
N GLY A 236 3.61 -7.85 2.42
CA GLY A 236 3.54 -6.42 2.61
C GLY A 236 3.25 -5.69 1.30
N GLY A 237 2.73 -4.48 1.43
CA GLY A 237 2.25 -3.67 0.32
C GLY A 237 1.06 -2.85 0.74
N GLU A 238 0.18 -2.53 -0.21
CA GLU A 238 -0.93 -1.61 0.00
C GLU A 238 -2.19 -2.09 -0.71
N ASN A 239 -3.13 -2.63 0.08
CA ASN A 239 -4.39 -3.14 -0.46
C ASN A 239 -5.40 -2.03 -0.75
N MET A 240 -6.37 -2.32 -1.61
CA MET A 240 -7.41 -1.37 -2.01
C MET A 240 -8.76 -1.85 -1.49
N ALA A 241 -9.31 -1.10 -0.53
CA ALA A 241 -10.68 -1.25 -0.07
C ALA A 241 -11.64 -0.62 -1.09
N CYS A 242 -12.80 -1.25 -1.30
CA CYS A 242 -13.89 -0.65 -2.07
C CYS A 242 -14.97 -0.14 -1.12
N VAL A 243 -15.10 1.18 -1.05
CA VAL A 243 -16.07 1.83 -0.17
C VAL A 243 -17.41 1.92 -0.89
N TYR A 244 -18.39 1.15 -0.43
CA TYR A 244 -19.75 1.14 -0.95
C TYR A 244 -20.74 1.84 -0.01
N GLY A 245 -20.54 1.69 1.31
CA GLY A 245 -21.41 2.28 2.32
C GLY A 245 -20.85 3.53 2.98
N LYS A 246 -21.49 3.92 4.09
CA LYS A 246 -21.09 5.08 4.93
C LYS A 246 -20.45 4.64 6.25
N GLY A 247 -20.11 3.36 6.37
CA GLY A 247 -19.48 2.80 7.54
C GLY A 247 -18.09 3.35 7.81
N LYS A 248 -17.55 2.94 8.94
CA LYS A 248 -16.20 3.26 9.39
C LYS A 248 -15.36 2.00 9.30
N GLY A 249 -14.17 2.12 8.73
CA GLY A 249 -13.29 0.97 8.53
C GLY A 249 -12.04 1.36 7.77
N GLY A 250 -11.22 0.36 7.50
CA GLY A 250 -10.01 0.50 6.71
C GLY A 250 -9.70 -0.80 5.98
N ARG A 251 -8.72 -0.71 5.08
CA ARG A 251 -8.35 -1.81 4.18
C ARG A 251 -7.86 -3.04 4.94
N SER A 252 -7.14 -2.85 6.04
CA SER A 252 -6.59 -3.95 6.82
C SER A 252 -7.68 -4.73 7.56
N MET A 253 -8.58 -4.02 8.24
CA MET A 253 -9.77 -4.62 8.85
C MET A 253 -10.69 -5.25 7.81
N GLU A 254 -10.93 -4.58 6.69
CA GLU A 254 -11.79 -5.11 5.62
C GLU A 254 -11.21 -6.40 5.00
N THR A 255 -9.89 -6.52 4.84
CA THR A 255 -9.25 -7.78 4.44
C THR A 255 -9.60 -8.93 5.39
N ILE A 256 -9.53 -8.71 6.71
CA ILE A 256 -9.86 -9.74 7.70
C ILE A 256 -11.37 -10.06 7.68
N LEU A 257 -12.22 -9.05 7.55
CA LEU A 257 -13.66 -9.24 7.47
C LEU A 257 -14.06 -10.03 6.20
N CYS A 258 -13.45 -9.73 5.05
CA CYS A 258 -13.65 -10.48 3.82
C CYS A 258 -13.11 -11.92 3.91
N PHE A 259 -12.01 -12.15 4.64
CA PHE A 259 -11.53 -13.50 4.94
C PHE A 259 -12.57 -14.28 5.76
N ILE A 260 -13.10 -13.70 6.85
CA ILE A 260 -14.14 -14.34 7.68
C ILE A 260 -15.37 -14.68 6.82
N LYS A 261 -15.85 -13.72 6.02
CA LYS A 261 -16.95 -13.94 5.08
C LYS A 261 -16.67 -15.10 4.13
N ALA A 262 -15.45 -15.17 3.57
CA ALA A 262 -15.05 -16.24 2.67
C ALA A 262 -14.97 -17.61 3.37
N MET A 263 -14.59 -17.66 4.66
CA MET A 263 -14.61 -18.90 5.47
C MET A 263 -16.02 -19.37 5.84
N GLN A 264 -16.97 -18.43 6.00
CA GLN A 264 -18.38 -18.72 6.27
C GLN A 264 -19.18 -19.07 5.01
N THR A 265 -18.63 -18.78 3.84
CA THR A 265 -19.26 -19.05 2.55
C THR A 265 -18.45 -20.10 1.80
N GLN A 266 -19.02 -20.62 0.70
CA GLN A 266 -18.35 -21.61 -0.13
C GLN A 266 -18.01 -22.91 0.63
N GLY A 267 -17.34 -23.86 -0.03
CA GLY A 267 -17.04 -25.19 0.52
C GLY A 267 -16.28 -25.17 1.86
N ALA A 268 -15.69 -24.02 2.24
CA ALA A 268 -15.03 -23.79 3.52
C ALA A 268 -15.93 -24.06 4.74
N SER A 269 -17.20 -23.67 4.64
CA SER A 269 -18.20 -23.82 5.70
C SER A 269 -18.37 -25.27 6.17
N MET A 270 -18.17 -26.24 5.26
CA MET A 270 -18.22 -27.68 5.56
C MET A 270 -17.10 -28.11 6.50
N TYR A 271 -15.99 -27.37 6.54
CA TYR A 271 -14.78 -27.70 7.30
C TYR A 271 -14.61 -26.84 8.56
N ILE A 272 -15.52 -25.89 8.86
CA ILE A 272 -15.37 -24.93 9.98
C ILE A 272 -14.98 -25.62 11.28
N LYS A 273 -15.67 -26.70 11.67
CA LYS A 273 -15.37 -27.44 12.91
C LYS A 273 -13.94 -27.98 12.94
N SER A 274 -13.47 -28.50 11.83
CA SER A 274 -12.12 -29.05 11.71
C SER A 274 -11.06 -27.94 11.65
N LEU A 275 -11.36 -26.83 10.97
CA LEU A 275 -10.50 -25.65 10.89
C LEU A 275 -10.30 -24.99 12.25
N MET A 276 -11.34 -24.93 13.09
CA MET A 276 -11.25 -24.39 14.45
C MET A 276 -10.30 -25.18 15.36
N SER A 277 -9.97 -26.43 15.01
CA SER A 277 -8.96 -27.21 15.75
C SER A 277 -7.52 -26.84 15.35
N LYS A 278 -7.33 -26.07 14.28
CA LYS A 278 -6.01 -25.62 13.82
C LYS A 278 -5.61 -24.34 14.54
N GLN A 279 -4.38 -24.33 15.05
CA GLN A 279 -3.75 -23.15 15.64
C GLN A 279 -3.20 -22.27 14.52
N CYS A 280 -4.05 -21.36 14.05
CA CYS A 280 -3.71 -20.41 13.01
C CYS A 280 -4.31 -19.04 13.33
N VAL A 281 -3.50 -17.99 13.16
CA VAL A 281 -3.87 -16.59 13.36
C VAL A 281 -3.53 -15.81 12.10
N ILE A 282 -4.45 -14.97 11.66
CA ILE A 282 -4.24 -14.07 10.53
C ILE A 282 -4.43 -12.64 11.02
N ALA A 283 -3.51 -11.76 10.67
CA ALA A 283 -3.61 -10.34 10.97
C ALA A 283 -3.22 -9.50 9.75
N SER A 284 -3.88 -8.35 9.60
CA SER A 284 -3.56 -7.34 8.59
C SER A 284 -3.49 -6.00 9.31
N LEU A 285 -2.38 -5.28 9.14
CA LEU A 285 -2.00 -4.13 9.96
C LEU A 285 -1.32 -3.03 9.13
N GLY A 286 -1.76 -1.78 9.32
CA GLY A 286 -1.07 -0.58 8.86
C GLY A 286 0.13 -0.27 9.75
N THR A 287 1.30 -0.07 9.15
CA THR A 287 2.54 0.20 9.90
C THR A 287 2.58 1.56 10.58
N ASP A 288 1.68 2.47 10.22
CA ASP A 288 1.50 3.78 10.86
C ASP A 288 0.62 3.73 12.12
N GLY A 289 0.06 2.56 12.42
CA GLY A 289 -0.80 2.34 13.57
C GLY A 289 -2.24 2.79 13.35
N GLN A 290 -2.62 3.07 12.10
CA GLN A 290 -3.97 3.48 11.71
C GLN A 290 -4.43 2.69 10.48
N ASP A 291 -5.73 2.42 10.41
CA ASP A 291 -6.38 1.80 9.27
C ASP A 291 -7.69 2.54 8.98
N GLY A 292 -7.70 3.26 7.87
CA GLY A 292 -8.77 4.21 7.56
C GLY A 292 -8.88 5.35 8.60
N PRO A 293 -10.07 5.97 8.74
CA PRO A 293 -10.29 7.04 9.71
C PRO A 293 -10.58 6.47 11.11
N THR A 294 -9.70 5.60 11.63
CA THR A 294 -9.91 4.85 12.89
C THR A 294 -8.69 4.90 13.80
N ASP A 295 -8.85 4.44 15.06
CA ASP A 295 -7.75 4.34 16.04
C ASP A 295 -7.09 2.95 16.07
N ALA A 296 -7.53 2.05 15.19
CA ALA A 296 -6.96 0.71 15.03
C ALA A 296 -5.93 0.71 13.90
N ALA A 297 -4.85 -0.04 14.07
CA ALA A 297 -3.90 -0.36 13.02
C ALA A 297 -4.47 -1.40 12.04
N GLY A 298 -5.50 -2.14 12.45
CA GLY A 298 -6.08 -3.21 11.65
C GLY A 298 -6.81 -4.21 12.53
N ALA A 299 -6.89 -5.46 12.07
CA ALA A 299 -7.54 -6.54 12.81
C ALA A 299 -6.72 -7.84 12.76
N MET A 300 -6.98 -8.71 13.74
CA MET A 300 -6.49 -10.07 13.78
C MET A 300 -7.63 -11.04 14.15
N VAL A 301 -7.55 -12.26 13.62
CA VAL A 301 -8.51 -13.33 13.93
C VAL A 301 -7.79 -14.67 13.99
N SER A 302 -8.20 -15.52 14.94
CA SER A 302 -7.79 -16.92 14.98
C SER A 302 -8.85 -17.82 14.36
N LEU A 303 -8.42 -18.92 13.73
CA LEU A 303 -9.37 -19.90 13.18
C LEU A 303 -10.28 -20.50 14.26
N ASN A 304 -9.83 -20.59 15.50
CA ASN A 304 -10.64 -21.09 16.62
C ASN A 304 -11.77 -20.13 17.05
N GLN A 305 -11.80 -18.90 16.54
CA GLN A 305 -12.82 -17.88 16.79
C GLN A 305 -13.88 -17.81 15.69
N LEU A 306 -13.77 -18.61 14.61
CA LEU A 306 -14.64 -18.47 13.43
C LEU A 306 -16.14 -18.63 13.74
N ASN A 307 -16.51 -19.36 14.79
CA ASN A 307 -17.90 -19.53 15.22
C ASN A 307 -18.50 -18.30 15.93
N LEU A 308 -17.68 -17.31 16.29
CA LEU A 308 -18.11 -16.11 17.01
C LEU A 308 -18.66 -15.02 16.07
N PHE A 309 -18.43 -15.17 14.77
CA PHE A 309 -18.87 -14.24 13.77
C PHE A 309 -20.20 -14.71 13.20
N ASP A 310 -21.26 -13.91 13.37
CA ASP A 310 -22.55 -14.17 12.73
C ASP A 310 -22.47 -13.84 11.23
N GLN A 311 -22.88 -14.77 10.38
CA GLN A 311 -22.76 -14.64 8.92
C GLN A 311 -23.58 -13.46 8.36
N SER A 312 -24.75 -13.19 8.92
CA SER A 312 -25.61 -12.09 8.46
C SER A 312 -25.01 -10.73 8.80
N GLU A 313 -24.45 -10.59 10.01
CA GLU A 313 -23.78 -9.37 10.46
C GLU A 313 -22.45 -9.14 9.72
N VAL A 314 -21.66 -10.18 9.46
CA VAL A 314 -20.45 -10.08 8.60
C VAL A 314 -20.83 -9.56 7.21
N ASN A 315 -21.86 -10.15 6.61
CA ASN A 315 -22.31 -9.75 5.27
C ASN A 315 -22.75 -8.28 5.23
N LYS A 316 -23.49 -7.85 6.25
CA LYS A 316 -23.91 -6.46 6.42
C LYS A 316 -22.72 -5.52 6.56
N ALA A 317 -21.77 -5.83 7.45
CA ALA A 317 -20.59 -5.00 7.68
C ALA A 317 -19.71 -4.84 6.41
N VAL A 318 -19.54 -5.91 5.62
CA VAL A 318 -18.84 -5.83 4.31
C VAL A 318 -19.61 -4.92 3.34
N PHE A 319 -20.94 -5.06 3.27
CA PHE A 319 -21.77 -4.26 2.35
C PHE A 319 -21.79 -2.77 2.73
N GLU A 320 -21.81 -2.47 4.03
CA GLU A 320 -21.86 -1.10 4.56
C GLU A 320 -20.46 -0.45 4.66
N SER A 321 -19.39 -1.18 4.34
CA SER A 321 -18.00 -0.76 4.54
C SER A 321 -17.71 -0.36 5.99
N ASP A 322 -18.23 -1.14 6.95
CA ASP A 322 -18.27 -0.80 8.38
C ASP A 322 -17.45 -1.79 9.25
N SER A 323 -16.26 -2.15 8.78
CA SER A 323 -15.42 -3.17 9.44
C SER A 323 -14.98 -2.78 10.86
N TYR A 324 -14.76 -1.48 11.12
CA TYR A 324 -14.34 -1.02 12.45
C TYR A 324 -15.44 -1.23 13.48
N THR A 325 -16.65 -0.72 13.20
CA THR A 325 -17.80 -0.83 14.11
C THR A 325 -18.13 -2.30 14.37
N TYR A 326 -18.08 -3.12 13.32
CA TYR A 326 -18.27 -4.57 13.45
C TYR A 326 -17.26 -5.19 14.42
N PHE A 327 -15.96 -5.01 14.21
CA PHE A 327 -14.95 -5.59 15.11
C PHE A 327 -14.95 -4.98 16.50
N GLU A 328 -15.39 -3.73 16.67
CA GLU A 328 -15.58 -3.12 17.99
C GLU A 328 -16.68 -3.83 18.80
N THR A 329 -17.73 -4.29 18.13
CA THR A 329 -18.81 -5.05 18.78
C THR A 329 -18.46 -6.51 19.04
N VAL A 330 -17.76 -7.17 18.10
CA VAL A 330 -17.41 -8.58 18.23
C VAL A 330 -16.35 -8.76 19.32
N GLN A 331 -16.66 -9.63 20.29
CA GLN A 331 -15.79 -9.90 21.44
C GLN A 331 -15.29 -8.63 22.15
N ASN A 332 -16.11 -7.56 22.21
CA ASN A 332 -15.73 -6.28 22.82
C ASN A 332 -14.42 -5.69 22.25
N GLY A 333 -14.19 -5.80 20.94
CA GLY A 333 -13.02 -5.22 20.29
C GLY A 333 -11.77 -6.10 20.33
N ALA A 334 -11.84 -7.34 20.80
CA ALA A 334 -10.66 -8.21 20.93
C ALA A 334 -9.96 -8.52 19.59
N CYS A 335 -10.66 -8.40 18.47
CA CYS A 335 -10.08 -8.56 17.13
C CYS A 335 -9.36 -7.30 16.63
N LEU A 336 -9.61 -6.13 17.23
CA LEU A 336 -8.96 -4.88 16.81
C LEU A 336 -7.53 -4.83 17.35
N VAL A 337 -6.59 -4.43 16.50
CA VAL A 337 -5.21 -4.21 16.90
C VAL A 337 -4.98 -2.71 17.02
N LYS A 338 -4.87 -2.23 18.26
CA LYS A 338 -4.65 -0.80 18.57
C LYS A 338 -3.22 -0.60 19.07
N THR A 339 -2.32 -0.18 18.18
CA THR A 339 -0.93 0.12 18.53
C THR A 339 -0.74 1.57 18.99
N GLY A 340 -1.71 2.44 18.68
CA GLY A 340 -1.50 3.88 18.64
C GLY A 340 -0.59 4.30 17.47
N PRO A 341 -0.40 5.61 17.25
CA PRO A 341 0.46 6.11 16.17
C PRO A 341 1.92 5.66 16.36
N THR A 342 2.49 5.00 15.36
CA THR A 342 3.87 4.48 15.44
C THR A 342 4.93 5.53 15.08
N GLY A 343 4.52 6.63 14.44
CA GLY A 343 5.42 7.69 13.97
C GLY A 343 6.15 7.36 12.66
N THR A 344 5.85 6.23 12.01
CA THR A 344 6.37 5.86 10.69
C THR A 344 5.24 5.44 9.76
N ASN A 345 5.49 5.27 8.46
CA ASN A 345 4.57 4.63 7.53
C ASN A 345 5.38 4.00 6.40
N VAL A 346 5.26 2.68 6.25
CA VAL A 346 5.84 1.89 5.18
C VAL A 346 4.80 0.89 4.63
N MET A 347 3.56 1.38 4.49
CA MET A 347 2.36 0.66 4.03
C MET A 347 1.84 -0.41 5.02
N ASP A 348 1.18 -1.46 4.52
CA ASP A 348 0.58 -2.52 5.32
C ASP A 348 1.47 -3.77 5.38
N ILE A 349 1.20 -4.57 6.41
CA ILE A 349 1.74 -5.90 6.60
C ILE A 349 0.58 -6.85 6.89
N VAL A 350 0.58 -8.00 6.22
CA VAL A 350 -0.32 -9.12 6.52
C VAL A 350 0.54 -10.30 6.93
N LEU A 351 0.13 -10.96 8.01
CA LEU A 351 0.81 -12.13 8.55
C LEU A 351 -0.18 -13.26 8.81
N LEU A 352 0.25 -14.48 8.50
CA LEU A 352 -0.44 -15.71 8.86
C LEU A 352 0.54 -16.55 9.68
N LEU A 353 0.20 -16.79 10.94
CA LEU A 353 0.97 -17.59 11.87
C LEU A 353 0.29 -18.94 12.06
N THR A 354 1.06 -20.02 12.00
CA THR A 354 0.56 -21.36 12.31
C THR A 354 1.47 -22.05 13.29
N LEU A 355 0.87 -22.85 14.17
CA LEU A 355 1.57 -23.79 15.04
C LEU A 355 1.23 -25.23 14.62
N PRO A 356 2.16 -26.19 14.79
CA PRO A 356 1.87 -27.60 14.59
C PRO A 356 0.70 -28.03 15.47
N SER A 357 -0.13 -28.96 14.99
CA SER A 357 -1.34 -29.41 15.71
C SER A 357 -1.06 -30.02 17.10
N ASN A 358 0.21 -30.27 17.44
CA ASN A 358 0.66 -30.92 18.67
C ASN A 358 1.29 -29.96 19.70
N GLU A 359 1.55 -28.71 19.33
CA GLU A 359 2.02 -27.69 20.28
C GLU A 359 0.80 -27.04 20.94
N LYS A 360 0.74 -27.01 22.28
CA LYS A 360 -0.38 -26.46 23.04
C LYS A 360 -0.16 -25.00 23.40
#